data_AF-A0A8J8DP96-F1
#
_entry.id   AF-A0A8J8DP96-F1
#
_cell.length_a   1.000
_cell.length_b   1.000
_cell.length_c   1.000
_cell.angle_alpha   90.00
_cell.angle_beta   90.00
_cell.angle_gamma   90.00
#
_symmetry.space_group_name_H-M   'P 1'
#
loop_
_entity.id
_entity.type
_entity.pdbx_description
1 polymer ?
#
loop_
_entity_poly.entity_id
_entity_poly.type
_entity_poly.pdbx_seq_one_letter_code
_entity_poly.pdbx_strand_id
1 'polypeptide(L)'
;MIDQYQIFMSIGGILVLVGIFLTWNLSQQIEKVRLRGRRLSRYILLGGILTSLGFIATMLEVHEAIISIAILLGPAMIAYSLSESKLVKATWTMLLQIVLIMGSTVLVENKGFHVIELGSSVSLILLINAIAGYVRTPENYKTLAKISSWIFVVFIWLNALQSTRTMAPIIYLLSLVIWIYTLVRLRYVARI
;
A
#
# COMPACT_ATOMS: atom_id res chain seq x y z
N MET A 1 -12.36 26.25 6.20
CA MET A 1 -12.85 25.58 4.99
C MET A 1 -12.11 24.27 4.88
N ILE A 2 -12.80 23.13 4.83
CA ILE A 2 -12.15 21.85 4.55
C ILE A 2 -11.75 21.89 3.07
N ASP A 3 -10.45 21.85 2.80
CA ASP A 3 -9.94 21.90 1.44
C ASP A 3 -10.32 20.60 0.70
N GLN A 4 -10.63 20.66 -0.60
CA GLN A 4 -11.08 19.48 -1.35
C GLN A 4 -10.06 18.33 -1.24
N TYR A 5 -8.78 18.68 -1.20
CA TYR A 5 -7.67 17.76 -0.96
C TYR A 5 -7.82 16.96 0.36
N GLN A 6 -8.21 17.60 1.46
CA GLN A 6 -8.40 16.93 2.75
C GLN A 6 -9.54 15.91 2.71
N ILE A 7 -10.63 16.21 1.99
CA ILE A 7 -11.75 15.28 1.84
C ILE A 7 -11.29 14.02 1.08
N PHE A 8 -10.62 14.20 -0.05
CA PHE A 8 -10.13 13.09 -0.86
C PHE A 8 -9.13 12.20 -0.10
N MET A 9 -8.21 12.82 0.63
CA MET A 9 -7.22 12.09 1.41
C MET A 9 -7.84 11.37 2.61
N SER A 10 -8.86 11.95 3.26
CA SER A 10 -9.59 11.31 4.36
C SER A 10 -10.35 10.06 3.88
N ILE A 11 -11.07 10.17 2.76
CA ILE A 11 -11.75 9.03 2.12
C ILE A 11 -10.71 7.97 1.72
N GLY A 12 -9.59 8.40 1.14
CA GLY A 12 -8.48 7.51 0.80
C GLY A 12 -7.93 6.76 2.01
N GLY A 13 -7.79 7.41 3.17
CA GLY A 13 -7.36 6.76 4.42
C GLY A 13 -8.29 5.64 4.86
N ILE A 14 -9.60 5.86 4.80
CA ILE A 14 -10.61 4.82 5.11
C ILE A 14 -10.48 3.65 4.12
N LEU A 15 -10.36 3.95 2.82
CA LEU A 15 -10.17 2.95 1.78
C LEU A 15 -8.88 2.15 1.98
N VAL A 16 -7.78 2.79 2.38
CA VAL A 16 -6.52 2.11 2.71
C VAL A 16 -6.71 1.10 3.85
N LEU A 17 -7.40 1.48 4.93
CA LEU A 17 -7.70 0.57 6.05
C LEU A 17 -8.52 -0.63 5.60
N VAL A 18 -9.54 -0.40 4.75
CA VAL A 18 -10.34 -1.48 4.15
C VAL A 18 -9.47 -2.39 3.28
N GLY A 19 -8.60 -1.83 2.45
CA GLY A 19 -7.66 -2.57 1.60
C GLY A 19 -6.66 -3.41 2.40
N ILE A 20 -6.11 -2.87 3.49
CA ILE A 20 -5.26 -3.60 4.44
C ILE A 20 -6.02 -4.79 5.03
N PHE A 21 -7.23 -4.55 5.55
CA PHE A 21 -8.04 -5.60 6.16
C PHE A 21 -8.40 -6.71 5.18
N LEU A 22 -8.78 -6.35 3.95
CA LEU A 22 -9.08 -7.29 2.88
C LEU A 22 -7.85 -8.09 2.44
N THR A 23 -6.69 -7.43 2.32
CA THR A 23 -5.42 -8.08 1.98
C THR A 23 -5.01 -9.07 3.07
N TRP A 24 -5.14 -8.67 4.34
CA TRP A 24 -4.92 -9.54 5.48
C TRP A 24 -5.84 -10.76 5.46
N ASN A 25 -7.14 -10.56 5.22
CA ASN A 25 -8.12 -11.65 5.17
C ASN A 25 -7.79 -12.64 4.04
N LEU A 26 -7.47 -12.15 2.85
CA LEU A 26 -7.03 -12.98 1.73
C LEU A 26 -5.75 -13.76 2.08
N SER A 27 -4.77 -13.09 2.69
CA SER A 27 -3.52 -13.73 3.13
C SER A 27 -3.79 -14.82 4.16
N GLN A 28 -4.69 -14.57 5.11
CA GLN A 28 -5.07 -15.54 6.13
C GLN A 28 -5.75 -16.77 5.53
N GLN A 29 -6.59 -16.61 4.51
CA GLN A 29 -7.21 -17.73 3.80
C GLN A 29 -6.16 -18.57 3.08
N ILE A 30 -5.23 -17.92 2.37
CA ILE A 30 -4.14 -18.60 1.68
C ILE A 30 -3.21 -19.32 2.68
N GLU A 31 -2.94 -18.70 3.82
CA GLU A 31 -2.15 -19.30 4.90
C GLU A 31 -2.79 -20.55 5.48
N LYS A 32 -4.10 -20.53 5.75
CA LYS A 32 -4.82 -21.72 6.27
C LYS A 32 -4.67 -22.92 5.34
N VAL A 33 -4.68 -22.68 4.03
CA VAL A 33 -4.54 -23.74 3.02
C VAL A 33 -3.09 -24.21 2.85
N ARG A 34 -2.10 -23.31 2.96
CA ARG A 34 -0.72 -23.57 2.50
C ARG A 34 0.34 -23.65 3.60
N LEU A 35 0.16 -22.99 4.74
CA LEU A 35 1.21 -22.75 5.73
C LEU A 35 1.04 -23.49 7.08
N ARG A 36 0.11 -24.46 7.16
CA ARG A 36 -0.03 -25.47 8.25
C ARG A 36 0.30 -24.94 9.67
N GLY A 37 -0.14 -23.74 10.03
CA GLY A 37 -0.03 -23.20 11.40
C GLY A 37 0.84 -21.96 11.61
N ARG A 38 1.64 -21.50 10.64
CA ARG A 38 2.33 -20.20 10.76
C ARG A 38 1.35 -19.04 10.57
N ARG A 39 1.20 -18.17 11.58
CA ARG A 39 0.27 -17.01 11.58
C ARG A 39 0.93 -15.72 11.07
N LEU A 40 1.61 -15.80 9.93
CA LEU A 40 2.41 -14.68 9.39
C LEU A 40 1.54 -13.51 8.90
N SER A 41 0.27 -13.76 8.57
CA SER A 41 -0.69 -12.76 8.11
C SER A 41 -0.94 -11.68 9.17
N ARG A 42 -0.76 -12.00 10.45
CA ARG A 42 -0.85 -11.00 11.53
C ARG A 42 0.16 -9.86 11.35
N TYR A 43 1.34 -10.14 10.79
CA TYR A 43 2.34 -9.12 10.49
C TYR A 43 1.91 -8.20 9.33
N ILE A 44 1.12 -8.70 8.36
CA ILE A 44 0.53 -7.87 7.30
C ILE A 44 -0.49 -6.89 7.92
N LEU A 45 -1.34 -7.38 8.82
CA LEU A 45 -2.32 -6.53 9.51
C LEU A 45 -1.62 -5.48 10.38
N LEU A 46 -0.67 -5.89 11.21
CA LEU A 46 0.07 -4.98 12.08
C LEU A 46 0.87 -3.94 11.27
N GLY A 47 1.59 -4.37 10.23
CA GLY A 47 2.32 -3.46 9.35
C GLY A 47 1.40 -2.49 8.61
N GLY A 48 0.21 -2.95 8.21
CA GLY A 48 -0.82 -2.09 7.63
C GLY A 48 -1.36 -1.06 8.62
N ILE A 49 -1.67 -1.45 9.86
CA ILE A 49 -2.12 -0.52 10.91
C ILE A 49 -1.05 0.55 11.18
N LEU A 50 0.22 0.14 11.31
CA LEU A 50 1.34 1.08 11.48
C LEU A 50 1.46 2.05 10.31
N THR A 51 1.26 1.57 9.09
CA THR A 51 1.22 2.40 7.87
C THR A 51 0.08 3.42 7.92
N SER A 52 -1.12 3.02 8.32
CA SER A 52 -2.26 3.92 8.44
C SER A 52 -2.07 4.97 9.54
N LEU A 53 -1.46 4.60 10.68
CA LEU A 53 -1.07 5.57 11.71
C LEU A 53 -0.06 6.59 11.16
N GLY A 54 0.87 6.12 10.33
CA GLY A 54 1.78 6.96 9.57
C GLY A 54 1.09 8.03 8.74
N PHE A 55 0.10 7.64 7.94
CA PHE A 55 -0.71 8.55 7.13
C PHE A 55 -1.52 9.55 7.98
N ILE A 56 -2.07 9.11 9.12
CA ILE A 56 -2.84 10.00 10.01
C ILE A 56 -1.92 11.05 10.63
N ALA A 57 -0.74 10.63 11.08
CA ALA A 57 0.22 11.54 11.69
C ALA A 57 0.78 12.57 10.69
N THR A 58 1.04 12.17 9.44
CA THR A 58 1.45 13.11 8.39
C THR A 58 0.35 14.12 8.08
N MET A 59 -0.92 13.69 8.07
CA MET A 59 -2.07 14.60 7.92
C MET A 59 -2.24 15.62 9.05
N LEU A 60 -1.85 15.25 10.26
CA LEU A 60 -1.93 16.12 11.45
C LEU A 60 -0.65 16.93 11.67
N GLU A 61 0.31 16.89 10.73
CA GLU A 61 1.63 17.54 10.84
C GLU A 61 2.40 17.17 12.12
N VAL A 62 2.15 15.96 12.64
CA VAL A 62 2.81 15.45 13.86
C VAL A 62 4.10 14.75 13.47
N HIS A 63 5.22 15.43 13.69
CA HIS A 63 6.56 14.98 13.30
C HIS A 63 7.38 14.44 14.48
N GLU A 64 6.86 13.40 15.15
CA GLU A 64 7.57 12.75 16.26
C GLU A 64 8.42 11.55 15.82
N ALA A 65 9.52 11.31 16.54
CA ALA A 65 10.42 10.17 16.28
C ALA A 65 9.71 8.81 16.41
N ILE A 66 8.74 8.70 17.34
CA ILE A 66 7.96 7.47 17.56
C ILE A 66 7.11 7.13 16.33
N ILE A 67 6.50 8.16 15.73
CA ILE A 67 5.68 8.03 14.53
C ILE A 67 6.54 7.64 13.34
N SER A 68 7.73 8.23 13.24
CA SER A 68 8.72 7.88 12.20
C SER A 68 9.13 6.41 12.24
N ILE A 69 9.35 5.87 13.45
CA ILE A 69 9.65 4.45 13.65
C ILE A 69 8.46 3.58 13.22
N ALA A 70 7.24 3.96 13.58
CA ALA A 70 6.03 3.23 13.19
C ALA A 70 5.87 3.17 11.66
N ILE A 71 6.10 4.29 10.96
CA ILE A 71 6.01 4.36 9.49
C ILE A 71 7.02 3.42 8.83
N LEU A 72 8.25 3.37 9.32
CA LEU A 72 9.30 2.51 8.75
C LEU A 72 9.11 1.03 9.09
N LEU A 73 8.56 0.72 10.27
CA LEU A 73 8.25 -0.64 10.66
C LEU A 73 7.12 -1.27 9.82
N GLY A 74 6.15 -0.47 9.36
CA GLY A 74 5.04 -0.94 8.53
C GLY A 74 5.49 -1.76 7.31
N PRO A 75 6.29 -1.18 6.39
CA PRO A 75 6.82 -1.86 5.21
C PRO A 75 7.68 -3.06 5.59
N ALA A 76 8.52 -2.93 6.62
CA ALA A 76 9.41 -4.00 7.05
C ALA A 76 8.62 -5.24 7.50
N MET A 77 7.56 -5.06 8.29
CA MET A 77 6.70 -6.16 8.74
C MET A 77 5.93 -6.80 7.59
N ILE A 78 5.43 -5.99 6.65
CA ILE A 78 4.73 -6.50 5.46
C ILE A 78 5.72 -7.30 4.59
N ALA A 79 6.89 -6.72 4.26
CA ALA A 79 7.92 -7.37 3.46
C ALA A 79 8.40 -8.68 4.11
N TYR A 80 8.64 -8.68 5.42
CA TYR A 80 9.02 -9.87 6.17
C TYR A 80 7.96 -10.97 6.06
N SER A 81 6.68 -10.63 6.27
CA SER A 81 5.58 -11.58 6.14
C SER A 81 5.46 -12.15 4.73
N LEU A 82 5.55 -11.30 3.70
CA LEU A 82 5.47 -11.71 2.30
C LEU A 82 6.65 -12.62 1.90
N SER A 83 7.86 -12.31 2.38
CA SER A 83 9.06 -13.10 2.13
C SER A 83 9.00 -14.47 2.82
N GLU A 84 8.75 -14.49 4.14
CA GLU A 84 8.79 -15.73 4.93
C GLU A 84 7.61 -16.67 4.61
N SER A 85 6.47 -16.12 4.21
CA SER A 85 5.32 -16.92 3.79
C SER A 85 5.55 -17.63 2.45
N LYS A 86 6.57 -17.24 1.66
CA LYS A 86 6.80 -17.68 0.27
C LYS A 86 5.56 -17.53 -0.63
N LEU A 87 4.60 -16.69 -0.22
CA LEU A 87 3.33 -16.51 -0.91
C LEU A 87 3.45 -15.53 -2.07
N VAL A 88 4.42 -14.61 -2.00
CA VAL A 88 4.65 -13.57 -2.98
C VAL A 88 6.10 -13.66 -3.45
N LYS A 89 6.29 -13.90 -4.75
CA LYS A 89 7.61 -13.78 -5.36
C LYS A 89 7.94 -12.31 -5.53
N ALA A 90 9.12 -11.89 -5.07
CA ALA A 90 9.64 -10.57 -5.40
C ALA A 90 9.76 -10.47 -6.94
N THR A 91 9.11 -9.46 -7.52
CA THR A 91 9.15 -9.21 -8.96
C THR A 91 10.02 -8.00 -9.25
N TRP A 92 10.69 -7.99 -10.40
CA TRP A 92 11.44 -6.84 -10.87
C TRP A 92 10.59 -5.57 -10.95
N THR A 93 9.31 -5.71 -11.30
CA THR A 93 8.35 -4.61 -11.32
C THR A 93 8.19 -3.96 -9.95
N MET A 94 8.09 -4.75 -8.88
CA MET A 94 7.95 -4.26 -7.52
C MET A 94 9.20 -3.52 -7.04
N LEU A 95 10.40 -4.03 -7.36
CA LEU A 95 11.66 -3.34 -7.09
C LEU A 95 11.75 -2.00 -7.83
N LEU A 96 11.42 -2.02 -9.13
CA LEU A 96 11.44 -0.82 -9.96
C LEU A 96 10.47 0.25 -9.44
N GLN A 97 9.26 -0.16 -9.01
CA GLN A 97 8.30 0.76 -8.40
C GLN A 97 8.83 1.37 -7.09
N ILE A 98 9.48 0.58 -6.22
CA ILE A 98 10.10 1.11 -5.00
C ILE A 98 11.20 2.12 -5.34
N VAL A 99 12.05 1.84 -6.33
CA VAL A 99 13.09 2.78 -6.80
C VAL A 99 12.45 4.08 -7.33
N LEU A 100 11.37 3.99 -8.10
CA LEU A 100 10.64 5.16 -8.60
C LEU A 100 10.00 5.97 -7.47
N ILE A 101 9.46 5.32 -6.44
CA ILE A 101 8.95 6.01 -5.24
C ILE A 101 10.07 6.76 -4.55
N MET A 102 11.20 6.10 -4.28
CA MET A 102 12.34 6.75 -3.63
C MET A 102 12.89 7.89 -4.48
N GLY A 103 12.85 7.76 -5.81
CA GLY A 103 13.25 8.80 -6.76
C GLY A 103 12.40 10.08 -6.70
N SER A 104 11.14 10.01 -6.23
CA SER A 104 10.30 11.20 -6.13
C SER A 104 10.80 12.20 -5.08
N THR A 105 11.65 11.77 -4.14
CA THR A 105 12.28 12.63 -3.12
C THR A 105 13.15 13.74 -3.71
N VAL A 106 13.69 13.55 -4.91
CA VAL A 106 14.53 14.55 -5.61
C VAL A 106 13.73 15.82 -5.91
N LEU A 107 12.41 15.70 -6.09
CA LEU A 107 11.52 16.80 -6.46
C LEU A 107 10.98 17.58 -5.26
N VAL A 108 11.27 17.16 -4.02
CA VAL A 108 10.67 17.74 -2.81
C VAL A 108 11.68 18.56 -2.03
N GLU A 109 11.29 19.80 -1.71
CA GLU A 109 12.15 20.79 -1.04
C GLU A 109 12.50 20.41 0.40
N ASN A 110 11.58 19.74 1.12
CA ASN A 110 11.79 19.31 2.52
C ASN A 110 12.05 17.80 2.64
N LYS A 111 13.34 17.42 2.61
CA LYS A 111 13.78 16.04 2.40
C LYS A 111 13.66 15.12 3.62
N GLY A 112 13.73 15.66 4.84
CA GLY A 112 13.90 14.85 6.06
C GLY A 112 12.68 13.97 6.37
N PHE A 113 11.52 14.61 6.58
CA PHE A 113 10.30 13.88 6.96
C PHE A 113 9.62 13.20 5.76
N HIS A 114 9.83 13.71 4.55
CA HIS A 114 9.20 13.16 3.36
C HIS A 114 9.72 11.77 2.98
N VAL A 115 11.02 11.51 3.20
CA VAL A 115 11.60 10.16 3.03
C VAL A 115 10.92 9.14 3.95
N ILE A 116 10.58 9.57 5.18
CA ILE A 116 9.90 8.72 6.16
C ILE A 116 8.48 8.44 5.69
N GLU A 117 7.75 9.46 5.23
CA GLU A 117 6.40 9.33 4.68
C GLU A 117 6.32 8.35 3.49
N LEU A 118 7.36 8.30 2.65
CA LEU A 118 7.43 7.31 1.56
C LEU A 118 7.43 5.86 2.06
N GLY A 119 7.79 5.60 3.31
CA GLY A 119 7.61 4.29 3.93
C GLY A 119 6.17 3.82 3.79
N SER A 120 5.19 4.68 4.09
CA SER A 120 3.78 4.33 3.96
C SER A 120 3.37 4.02 2.50
N SER A 121 3.94 4.74 1.54
CA SER A 121 3.76 4.47 0.12
C SER A 121 4.36 3.13 -0.30
N VAL A 122 5.54 2.78 0.22
CA VAL A 122 6.17 1.48 -0.01
C VAL A 122 5.24 0.37 0.52
N SER A 123 4.74 0.47 1.75
CA SER A 123 3.77 -0.48 2.29
C SER A 123 2.59 -0.75 1.36
N LEU A 124 1.97 0.32 0.84
CA LEU A 124 0.84 0.19 -0.09
C LEU A 124 1.23 -0.54 -1.36
N ILE A 125 2.37 -0.21 -1.96
CA ILE A 125 2.89 -0.94 -3.13
C ILE A 125 3.14 -2.41 -2.82
N LEU A 126 3.69 -2.73 -1.64
CA LEU A 126 3.89 -4.13 -1.24
C LEU A 126 2.55 -4.86 -1.16
N LEU A 127 1.52 -4.25 -0.57
CA LEU A 127 0.20 -4.86 -0.41
C LEU A 127 -0.55 -5.01 -1.74
N ILE A 128 -0.49 -4.01 -2.63
CA ILE A 128 -1.11 -4.08 -3.96
C ILE A 128 -0.43 -5.18 -4.79
N ASN A 129 0.90 -5.20 -4.82
CA ASN A 129 1.65 -6.21 -5.59
C ASN A 129 1.56 -7.62 -4.99
N ALA A 130 1.29 -7.76 -3.70
CA ALA A 130 1.07 -9.07 -3.09
C ALA A 130 -0.03 -9.85 -3.82
N ILE A 131 -1.08 -9.17 -4.28
CA ILE A 131 -2.19 -9.77 -5.05
C ILE A 131 -1.69 -10.41 -6.34
N ALA A 132 -0.83 -9.69 -7.08
CA ALA A 132 -0.26 -10.18 -8.34
C ALA A 132 0.72 -11.34 -8.12
N GLY A 133 1.39 -11.35 -6.96
CA GLY A 133 2.35 -12.38 -6.58
C GLY A 133 1.74 -13.69 -6.07
N TYR A 134 0.47 -13.69 -5.65
CA TYR A 134 -0.20 -14.91 -5.20
C TYR A 134 -0.38 -15.92 -6.34
N VAL A 135 0.03 -17.17 -6.07
CA VAL A 135 0.14 -18.24 -7.08
C VAL A 135 -1.18 -18.56 -7.78
N ARG A 136 -2.32 -18.49 -7.06
CA ARG A 136 -3.65 -18.86 -7.58
C ARG A 136 -4.51 -17.67 -8.03
N THR A 137 -3.96 -16.46 -8.07
CA THR A 137 -4.70 -15.30 -8.58
C THR A 137 -4.94 -15.45 -10.08
N PRO A 138 -6.21 -15.39 -10.57
CA PRO A 138 -6.50 -15.39 -12.00
C PRO A 138 -5.83 -14.20 -12.71
N GLU A 139 -5.42 -14.40 -13.96
CA GLU A 139 -4.58 -13.43 -14.69
C GLU A 139 -5.24 -12.04 -14.80
N ASN A 140 -6.55 -11.99 -15.00
CA ASN A 140 -7.31 -10.73 -15.06
C ASN A 140 -7.15 -9.88 -13.80
N TYR A 141 -7.16 -10.51 -12.62
CA TYR A 141 -7.00 -9.82 -11.34
C TYR A 141 -5.54 -9.47 -11.04
N LYS A 142 -4.58 -10.27 -11.52
CA LYS A 142 -3.16 -9.90 -11.48
C LYS A 142 -2.91 -8.64 -12.29
N THR A 143 -3.50 -8.54 -13.48
CA THR A 143 -3.38 -7.36 -14.35
C THR A 143 -4.02 -6.13 -13.70
N LEU A 144 -5.21 -6.25 -13.12
CA LEU A 144 -5.83 -5.15 -12.37
C LEU A 144 -4.99 -4.66 -11.19
N ALA A 145 -4.40 -5.58 -10.41
CA ALA A 145 -3.49 -5.22 -9.32
C ALA A 145 -2.23 -4.50 -9.84
N LYS A 146 -1.64 -4.97 -10.95
CA LYS A 146 -0.51 -4.30 -11.60
C LYS A 146 -0.90 -2.89 -12.06
N ILE A 147 -2.04 -2.72 -12.71
CA ILE A 147 -2.55 -1.41 -13.15
C ILE A 147 -2.72 -0.49 -11.95
N SER A 148 -3.38 -0.94 -10.87
CA SER A 148 -3.53 -0.18 -9.63
C SER A 148 -2.18 0.26 -9.04
N SER A 149 -1.19 -0.65 -8.99
CA SER A 149 0.14 -0.34 -8.45
C SER A 149 0.86 0.74 -9.27
N TRP A 150 0.72 0.73 -10.60
CA TRP A 150 1.32 1.73 -11.47
C TRP A 150 0.62 3.08 -11.39
N ILE A 151 -0.71 3.09 -11.31
CA ILE A 151 -1.48 4.32 -11.06
C ILE A 151 -1.06 4.94 -9.73
N PHE A 152 -0.77 4.12 -8.72
CA PHE A 152 -0.27 4.61 -7.42
C PHE A 152 1.11 5.27 -7.53
N VAL A 153 2.04 4.69 -8.31
CA VAL A 153 3.33 5.34 -8.58
C VAL A 153 3.15 6.68 -9.28
N VAL A 154 2.27 6.74 -10.29
CA VAL A 154 1.96 8.01 -10.99
C VAL A 154 1.43 9.05 -10.01
N PHE A 155 0.54 8.66 -9.10
CA PHE A 155 0.07 9.54 -8.03
C PHE A 155 1.22 10.12 -7.19
N ILE A 156 2.18 9.30 -6.75
CA ILE A 156 3.31 9.77 -5.92
C ILE A 156 4.12 10.86 -6.63
N TRP A 157 4.40 10.65 -7.92
CA TRP A 157 5.12 11.64 -8.73
C TRP A 157 4.31 12.93 -8.93
N LEU A 158 3.01 12.81 -9.22
CA LEU A 158 2.14 13.99 -9.37
C LEU A 158 1.91 14.74 -8.07
N ASN A 159 1.96 14.05 -6.93
CA ASN A 159 1.87 14.68 -5.62
C ASN A 159 3.17 15.39 -5.22
N ALA A 160 4.33 14.89 -5.69
CA ALA A 160 5.61 15.55 -5.51
C ALA A 160 5.73 16.84 -6.35
N LEU A 161 5.04 16.91 -7.49
CA LEU A 161 4.96 18.09 -8.35
C LEU A 161 3.89 19.07 -7.83
N GLN A 162 4.31 20.22 -7.30
CA GLN A 162 3.40 21.24 -6.74
C GLN A 162 2.32 21.72 -7.71
N SER A 163 2.60 21.72 -9.02
CA SER A 163 1.67 22.17 -10.08
C SER A 163 0.49 21.22 -10.34
N THR A 164 0.57 19.95 -9.94
CA THR A 164 -0.44 18.91 -10.23
C THR A 164 -1.21 18.44 -8.99
N ARG A 165 -1.07 19.16 -7.88
CA ARG A 165 -1.61 18.79 -6.55
C ARG A 165 -3.14 18.65 -6.50
N THR A 166 -3.86 19.30 -7.41
CA THR A 166 -5.33 19.19 -7.53
C THR A 166 -5.79 17.91 -8.22
N MET A 167 -5.00 17.35 -9.14
CA MET A 167 -5.33 16.10 -9.85
C MET A 167 -4.84 14.85 -9.11
N ALA A 168 -3.77 14.97 -8.32
CA ALA A 168 -3.17 13.86 -7.60
C ALA A 168 -4.17 13.05 -6.72
N PRO A 169 -5.10 13.66 -5.96
CA PRO A 169 -6.05 12.91 -5.12
C PRO A 169 -7.04 12.06 -5.92
N ILE A 170 -7.40 12.48 -7.13
CA ILE A 170 -8.30 11.72 -8.01
C ILE A 170 -7.62 10.42 -8.48
N ILE A 171 -6.35 10.53 -8.88
CA ILE A 171 -5.54 9.40 -9.33
C ILE A 171 -5.27 8.44 -8.16
N TYR A 172 -5.03 8.98 -6.97
CA TYR A 172 -4.92 8.19 -5.75
C TYR A 172 -6.20 7.38 -5.47
N LEU A 173 -7.36 8.03 -5.48
CA LEU A 173 -8.63 7.33 -5.29
C LEU A 173 -8.87 6.26 -6.36
N LEU A 174 -8.57 6.55 -7.62
CA LEU A 174 -8.69 5.59 -8.71
C LEU A 174 -7.86 4.33 -8.42
N SER A 175 -6.60 4.50 -8.00
CA SER A 175 -5.73 3.39 -7.63
C SER A 175 -6.32 2.54 -6.50
N LEU A 176 -6.78 3.19 -5.42
CA LEU A 176 -7.38 2.52 -4.27
C LEU A 176 -8.67 1.78 -4.61
N VAL A 177 -9.54 2.38 -5.43
CA VAL A 177 -10.79 1.76 -5.86
C VAL A 177 -10.50 0.50 -6.68
N ILE A 178 -9.54 0.54 -7.61
CA ILE A 178 -9.15 -0.64 -8.40
C ILE A 178 -8.55 -1.71 -7.48
N TRP A 179 -7.72 -1.33 -6.51
CA TRP A 179 -7.12 -2.26 -5.55
C TRP A 179 -8.19 -2.97 -4.72
N ILE A 180 -9.10 -2.21 -4.10
CA ILE A 180 -10.19 -2.75 -3.28
C ILE A 180 -11.15 -3.60 -4.12
N TYR A 181 -11.51 -3.14 -5.32
CA TYR A 181 -12.33 -3.91 -6.25
C TYR A 181 -11.71 -5.28 -6.54
N THR A 182 -10.39 -5.30 -6.80
CA THR A 182 -9.64 -6.53 -7.07
C THR A 182 -9.67 -7.46 -5.85
N LEU A 183 -9.44 -6.94 -4.65
CA LEU A 183 -9.48 -7.71 -3.40
C LEU A 183 -10.87 -8.29 -3.10
N VAL A 184 -11.92 -7.47 -3.25
CA VAL A 184 -13.31 -7.88 -3.02
C VAL A 184 -13.68 -9.01 -3.98
N ARG A 185 -13.41 -8.84 -5.28
CA ARG A 185 -13.70 -9.87 -6.30
C ARG A 185 -12.91 -11.14 -6.05
N LEU A 186 -11.63 -11.04 -5.70
CA LEU A 186 -10.83 -12.20 -5.33
C LEU A 186 -11.37 -12.93 -4.11
N ARG A 187 -11.90 -12.23 -3.11
CA ARG A 187 -12.54 -12.87 -1.96
C ARG A 187 -13.79 -13.68 -2.36
N TYR A 188 -14.57 -13.20 -3.34
CA TYR A 188 -15.71 -13.96 -3.86
C TYR A 188 -15.27 -15.17 -4.68
N VAL A 189 -14.25 -15.02 -5.53
CA VAL A 189 -13.73 -16.09 -6.40
C VAL A 189 -12.93 -17.14 -5.62
N ALA A 190 -12.25 -16.74 -4.55
CA ALA A 190 -11.44 -17.61 -3.70
C ALA A 190 -12.23 -18.31 -2.58
N ARG A 191 -13.57 -18.18 -2.54
CA ARG A 191 -14.42 -19.14 -1.81
C ARG A 191 -14.29 -20.50 -2.51
N ILE A 192 -13.24 -21.22 -2.17
CA ILE A 192 -13.01 -22.64 -2.40
C ILE A 192 -13.01 -23.30 -1.02
#